data_AF-X7ZU42-F1
#
_entry.id   AF-X7ZU42-F1
#
_cell.length_a   1.000
_cell.length_b   1.000
_cell.length_c   1.000
_cell.angle_alpha   90.00
_cell.angle_beta   90.00
_cell.angle_gamma   90.00
#
_symmetry.space_group_name_H-M   'P 1'
#
loop_
_entity.id
_entity.type
_entity.pdbx_description
1 polymer ?
#
loop_
_entity_poly.entity_id
_entity_poly.type
_entity_poly.pdbx_seq_one_letter_code
_entity_poly.pdbx_strand_id
1 'polypeptide(L)'
;MDKALLELRNGRLRLDHRNIVVVDEAGLIGNNQLRDLLEYTTGSGTKTLLVGDAHQLAPVRKRGGMFEQLCADLPWSQRLSEVWRMLDPEERTASLALRNGGPKPLRRAIAWYRDHDRLRCGDEVTMAHDALEAYRADVAAGKDPLLMPDKWELCDALNKQIHNDNVAADAPTVTAARDHHIGAGDTIVTRHNDATITVGIRDEHGQPAVSKTASQVRNGQRWIVEAVDTARQTILARRIGDDAVAILGGDYLREHVHHGYAVTLQSEQGDTGQTAYPIVSARTDRKSLYTGLTRGREMNRVFIYDKIAGEGDHEHAEPAPGVHQARRGDSHQAAELVRAITGRDNRPQTVHQVAAATDRGRLPDRVARFTAKRDHDLARRRGAHRAWSDHQASEHAERNRWMREYRDRSTDQTHKARTRQRSSDTGYDLGL
;
A
#
# COMPACT_ATOMS: atom_id res chain seq x y z
N MET A 1 -10.05 -9.79 -6.90
CA MET A 1 -10.55 -9.36 -8.24
C MET A 1 -11.08 -10.53 -9.05
N ASP A 2 -10.26 -11.55 -9.36
CA ASP A 2 -10.67 -12.67 -10.25
C ASP A 2 -11.95 -13.39 -9.79
N LYS A 3 -12.06 -13.72 -8.49
CA LYS A 3 -13.31 -14.26 -7.92
C LYS A 3 -14.52 -13.36 -8.20
N ALA A 4 -14.41 -12.06 -7.93
CA ALA A 4 -15.52 -11.12 -8.15
C ALA A 4 -15.93 -11.04 -9.63
N LEU A 5 -14.96 -11.03 -10.56
CA LEU A 5 -15.25 -11.06 -12.00
C LEU A 5 -15.93 -12.38 -12.41
N LEU A 6 -15.54 -13.51 -11.81
CA LEU A 6 -16.20 -14.80 -12.03
C LEU A 6 -17.64 -14.80 -11.51
N GLU A 7 -17.88 -14.26 -10.31
CA GLU A 7 -19.23 -14.13 -9.76
C GLU A 7 -20.12 -13.23 -10.63
N LEU A 8 -19.58 -12.13 -11.16
CA LEU A 8 -20.29 -11.24 -12.10
C LEU A 8 -20.63 -11.95 -13.41
N ARG A 9 -19.66 -12.67 -13.99
CA ARG A 9 -19.85 -13.47 -15.22
C ARG A 9 -20.92 -14.54 -15.06
N ASN A 10 -20.94 -15.21 -13.91
CA ASN A 10 -21.87 -16.30 -13.62
C ASN A 10 -23.22 -15.80 -13.06
N GLY A 11 -23.44 -14.49 -12.94
CA GLY A 11 -24.67 -13.89 -12.43
C GLY A 11 -24.92 -14.09 -10.93
N ARG A 12 -23.93 -14.63 -10.20
CA ARG A 12 -23.99 -14.84 -8.74
C ARG A 12 -23.75 -13.56 -7.95
N LEU A 13 -23.01 -12.61 -8.53
CA LEU A 13 -22.94 -11.23 -8.06
C LEU A 13 -23.71 -10.34 -9.03
N ARG A 14 -24.72 -9.62 -8.55
CA ARG A 14 -25.50 -8.67 -9.34
C ARG A 14 -25.20 -7.26 -8.86
N LEU A 15 -24.96 -6.37 -9.81
CA LEU A 15 -24.74 -4.95 -9.56
C LEU A 15 -25.86 -4.13 -10.20
N ASP A 16 -26.20 -3.01 -9.59
CA ASP A 16 -27.14 -2.02 -10.08
C ASP A 16 -26.68 -0.58 -9.77
N HIS A 17 -27.52 0.39 -10.12
CA HIS A 17 -27.26 1.83 -9.94
C HIS A 17 -27.13 2.29 -8.48
N ARG A 18 -27.53 1.46 -7.51
CA ARG A 18 -27.41 1.76 -6.07
C ARG A 18 -26.09 1.27 -5.49
N ASN A 19 -25.35 0.45 -6.23
CA ASN A 19 -24.07 -0.06 -5.77
C ASN A 19 -22.92 0.90 -6.07
N ILE A 20 -21.89 0.81 -5.23
CA ILE A 20 -20.60 1.42 -5.46
C ILE A 20 -19.54 0.32 -5.37
N VAL A 21 -18.73 0.17 -6.41
CA VAL A 21 -17.57 -0.72 -6.42
C VAL A 21 -16.33 0.10 -6.13
N VAL A 22 -15.70 -0.15 -4.99
CA VAL A 22 -14.41 0.45 -4.64
C VAL A 22 -13.31 -0.57 -4.90
N VAL A 23 -12.31 -0.13 -5.66
CA VAL A 23 -11.16 -0.93 -6.02
C VAL A 23 -9.95 -0.28 -5.41
N ASP A 24 -9.45 -0.87 -4.33
CA ASP A 24 -8.19 -0.46 -3.73
C ASP A 24 -6.99 -1.06 -4.48
N GLU A 25 -5.85 -0.39 -4.41
CA GLU A 25 -4.62 -0.71 -5.13
C GLU A 25 -4.83 -1.00 -6.64
N ALA A 26 -5.65 -0.17 -7.29
CA ALA A 26 -6.01 -0.31 -8.70
C ALA A 26 -4.81 -0.31 -9.67
N GLY A 27 -3.64 0.20 -9.22
CA GLY A 27 -2.38 0.12 -9.95
C GLY A 27 -1.91 -1.31 -10.23
N LEU A 28 -2.37 -2.29 -9.44
CA LEU A 28 -2.00 -3.71 -9.54
C LEU A 28 -2.91 -4.54 -10.44
N ILE A 29 -3.97 -3.94 -10.98
CA ILE A 29 -4.94 -4.65 -11.81
C ILE A 29 -4.45 -4.69 -13.25
N GLY A 30 -4.46 -5.89 -13.83
CA GLY A 30 -4.15 -6.06 -15.25
C GLY A 30 -5.21 -5.41 -16.14
N ASN A 31 -4.79 -4.86 -17.29
CA ASN A 31 -5.66 -4.07 -18.17
C ASN A 31 -6.96 -4.80 -18.58
N ASN A 32 -6.92 -6.11 -18.82
CA ASN A 32 -8.11 -6.90 -19.18
C ASN A 32 -9.10 -7.02 -18.01
N GLN A 33 -8.61 -7.25 -16.78
CA GLN A 33 -9.47 -7.33 -15.60
C GLN A 33 -10.14 -5.98 -15.32
N LEU A 34 -9.39 -4.89 -15.47
CA LEU A 34 -9.93 -3.55 -15.30
C LEU A 34 -10.98 -3.24 -16.38
N ARG A 35 -10.72 -3.63 -17.64
CA ARG A 35 -11.69 -3.50 -18.72
C ARG A 35 -12.99 -4.25 -18.39
N ASP A 36 -12.91 -5.53 -18.05
CA ASP A 36 -14.09 -6.34 -17.75
C ASP A 36 -14.89 -5.75 -16.59
N LEU A 37 -14.21 -5.33 -15.52
CA LEU A 37 -14.87 -4.67 -14.38
C LEU A 37 -15.61 -3.39 -14.82
N LEU A 38 -14.96 -2.56 -15.62
CA LEU A 38 -15.57 -1.31 -16.11
C LEU A 38 -16.74 -1.57 -17.06
N GLU A 39 -16.66 -2.60 -17.91
CA GLU A 39 -17.78 -3.02 -18.77
C GLU A 39 -18.99 -3.46 -17.93
N TYR A 40 -18.79 -4.34 -16.94
CA TYR A 40 -19.87 -4.76 -16.04
C TYR A 40 -20.49 -3.60 -15.27
N THR A 41 -19.66 -2.79 -14.62
CA THR A 41 -20.13 -1.69 -13.76
C THR A 41 -20.80 -0.57 -14.57
N THR A 42 -20.29 -0.27 -15.76
CA THR A 42 -20.93 0.71 -16.65
C THR A 42 -22.26 0.18 -17.18
N GLY A 43 -22.32 -1.10 -17.57
CA GLY A 43 -23.55 -1.73 -18.06
C GLY A 43 -24.67 -1.80 -17.02
N SER A 44 -24.33 -1.90 -15.73
CA SER A 44 -25.29 -1.91 -14.62
C SER A 44 -25.62 -0.52 -14.05
N GLY A 45 -24.98 0.54 -14.56
CA GLY A 45 -25.09 1.90 -13.99
C GLY A 45 -24.43 2.06 -12.62
N THR A 46 -23.58 1.11 -12.22
CA THR A 46 -22.88 1.09 -10.94
C THR A 46 -21.73 2.07 -10.93
N LYS A 47 -21.57 2.82 -9.84
CA LYS A 47 -20.42 3.72 -9.68
C LYS A 47 -19.16 2.92 -9.34
N THR A 48 -18.09 3.16 -10.08
CA THR A 48 -16.77 2.55 -9.80
C THR A 48 -15.77 3.60 -9.33
N LEU A 49 -15.16 3.36 -8.16
CA LEU A 49 -14.10 4.19 -7.60
C LEU A 49 -12.79 3.41 -7.60
N LEU A 50 -11.83 3.86 -8.40
CA LEU A 50 -10.48 3.29 -8.45
C LEU A 50 -9.55 4.10 -7.55
N VAL A 51 -8.94 3.44 -6.57
CA VAL A 51 -8.01 4.02 -5.60
C VAL A 51 -6.68 3.28 -5.70
N GLY A 52 -5.57 3.99 -5.57
CA GLY A 52 -4.23 3.39 -5.57
C GLY A 52 -3.14 4.38 -5.97
N ASP A 53 -1.89 3.92 -5.91
CA ASP A 53 -0.73 4.69 -6.36
C ASP A 53 -0.10 4.10 -7.62
N ALA A 54 -0.24 4.79 -8.75
CA ALA A 54 0.35 4.40 -10.03
C ALA A 54 1.90 4.33 -10.03
N HIS A 55 2.56 4.98 -9.06
CA HIS A 55 4.01 4.97 -8.90
C HIS A 55 4.51 3.88 -7.95
N GLN A 56 3.61 3.18 -7.24
CA GLN A 56 3.98 1.94 -6.57
C GLN A 56 4.07 0.79 -7.58
N LEU A 57 4.25 -0.42 -7.05
CA LEU A 57 4.39 -1.66 -7.81
C LEU A 57 3.31 -1.82 -8.88
N ALA A 58 3.71 -2.40 -10.00
CA ALA A 58 2.83 -2.69 -11.13
C ALA A 58 2.29 -4.15 -11.04
N PRO A 59 1.27 -4.51 -11.83
CA PRO A 59 0.75 -5.88 -11.84
C PRO A 59 1.86 -6.89 -12.16
N VAL A 60 1.98 -7.93 -11.34
CA VAL A 60 2.91 -9.04 -11.62
C VAL A 60 2.37 -9.85 -12.80
N ARG A 61 3.19 -10.05 -13.85
CA ARG A 61 2.89 -10.89 -15.04
C ARG A 61 1.67 -10.45 -15.88
N LYS A 62 1.09 -9.26 -15.65
CA LYS A 62 -0.03 -8.71 -16.45
C LYS A 62 0.36 -7.36 -17.06
N ARG A 63 -0.17 -7.05 -18.25
CA ARG A 63 -0.02 -5.71 -18.85
C ARG A 63 -0.76 -4.70 -17.96
N GLY A 64 -0.01 -3.78 -17.35
CA GLY A 64 -0.53 -2.71 -16.49
C GLY A 64 -0.54 -1.34 -17.17
N GLY A 65 -0.64 -0.28 -16.35
CA GLY A 65 -0.54 1.12 -16.78
C GLY A 65 -1.88 1.78 -17.13
N MET A 66 -2.97 1.03 -17.26
CA MET A 66 -4.29 1.62 -17.54
C MET A 66 -4.79 2.50 -16.38
N PHE A 67 -4.54 2.12 -15.12
CA PHE A 67 -4.90 2.95 -13.98
C PHE A 67 -4.20 4.33 -14.04
N GLU A 68 -2.90 4.35 -14.28
CA GLU A 68 -2.13 5.60 -14.46
C GLU A 68 -2.69 6.44 -15.61
N GLN A 69 -3.01 5.80 -16.74
CA GLN A 69 -3.59 6.47 -17.90
C GLN A 69 -4.98 7.07 -17.58
N LEU A 70 -5.85 6.34 -16.89
CA LEU A 70 -7.16 6.83 -16.47
C LEU A 70 -7.03 8.02 -15.51
N CYS A 71 -6.06 7.99 -14.59
CA CYS A 71 -5.77 9.13 -13.70
C CYS A 71 -5.27 10.37 -14.46
N ALA A 72 -4.63 10.20 -15.61
CA ALA A 72 -4.21 11.32 -16.47
C ALA A 72 -5.35 11.82 -17.38
N ASP A 73 -6.21 10.91 -17.84
CA ASP A 73 -7.22 11.16 -18.85
C ASP A 73 -8.53 11.73 -18.28
N LEU A 74 -8.99 11.17 -17.15
CA LEU A 74 -10.31 11.48 -16.60
C LEU A 74 -10.30 12.82 -15.83
N PRO A 75 -11.17 13.78 -16.18
CA PRO A 75 -11.16 15.12 -15.58
C PRO A 75 -11.59 15.17 -14.11
N TRP A 76 -12.29 14.14 -13.64
CA TRP A 76 -12.69 13.99 -12.23
C TRP A 76 -11.68 13.19 -11.40
N SER A 77 -10.54 12.77 -11.98
CA SER A 77 -9.49 12.10 -11.21
C SER A 77 -8.92 13.04 -10.16
N GLN A 78 -8.90 12.60 -8.91
CA GLN A 78 -8.34 13.34 -7.79
C GLN A 78 -6.96 12.81 -7.46
N ARG A 79 -6.02 13.70 -7.16
CA ARG A 79 -4.67 13.35 -6.71
C ARG A 79 -4.48 13.85 -5.29
N LEU A 80 -4.25 12.92 -4.37
CA LEU A 80 -3.85 13.25 -3.00
C LEU A 80 -2.34 13.50 -2.99
N SER A 81 -1.93 14.66 -2.50
CA SER A 81 -0.53 15.10 -2.47
C SER A 81 0.18 14.84 -1.14
N GLU A 82 -0.57 14.54 -0.09
CA GLU A 82 -0.05 14.42 1.27
C GLU A 82 0.03 12.96 1.73
N VAL A 83 1.19 12.58 2.26
CA VAL A 83 1.42 11.24 2.84
C VAL A 83 1.19 11.30 4.34
N TRP A 84 -0.02 11.02 4.80
CA TRP A 84 -0.37 11.15 6.22
C TRP A 84 0.25 10.10 7.15
N ARG A 85 0.69 8.97 6.60
CA ARG A 85 1.16 7.82 7.41
C ARG A 85 2.57 7.99 7.98
N MET A 86 3.43 8.77 7.32
CA MET A 86 4.82 8.98 7.75
C MET A 86 4.86 10.11 8.76
N LEU A 87 5.40 9.86 9.94
CA LEU A 87 5.44 10.83 11.04
C LEU A 87 6.42 11.97 10.75
N ASP A 88 7.56 11.67 10.12
CA ASP A 88 8.56 12.67 9.74
C ASP A 88 8.14 13.40 8.43
N PRO A 89 7.87 14.72 8.49
CA PRO A 89 7.53 15.51 7.31
C PRO A 89 8.67 15.64 6.28
N GLU A 90 9.93 15.57 6.72
CA GLU A 90 11.08 15.64 5.83
C GLU A 90 11.26 14.33 5.07
N GLU A 91 11.15 13.19 5.75
CA GLU A 91 11.17 11.86 5.13
C GLU A 91 10.04 11.71 4.12
N ARG A 92 8.85 12.22 4.46
CA ARG A 92 7.70 12.30 3.55
C ARG A 92 8.03 13.07 2.27
N THR A 93 8.64 14.24 2.41
CA THR A 93 9.02 15.09 1.28
C THR A 93 10.09 14.41 0.42
N ALA A 94 11.09 13.79 1.05
CA ALA A 94 12.13 13.03 0.37
C ALA A 94 11.55 11.82 -0.39
N SER A 95 10.62 11.09 0.21
CA SER A 95 9.91 9.95 -0.39
C SER A 95 9.13 10.35 -1.64
N LEU A 96 8.42 11.48 -1.61
CA LEU A 96 7.69 11.99 -2.78
C LEU A 96 8.65 12.42 -3.90
N ALA A 97 9.81 12.99 -3.56
CA ALA A 97 10.84 13.28 -4.55
C ALA A 97 11.46 12.00 -5.14
N LEU A 98 11.64 10.94 -4.34
CA LEU A 98 12.00 9.61 -4.85
C LEU A 98 10.91 9.06 -5.79
N ARG A 99 9.63 9.27 -5.52
CA ARG A 99 8.51 8.79 -6.35
C ARG A 99 8.53 9.33 -7.78
N ASN A 100 8.51 10.65 -7.93
CA ASN A 100 8.37 11.31 -9.23
C ASN A 100 8.98 12.73 -9.29
N GLY A 101 9.85 13.08 -8.34
CA GLY A 101 10.54 14.37 -8.34
C GLY A 101 11.49 14.54 -9.52
N GLY A 102 11.62 15.78 -9.99
CA GLY A 102 12.63 16.16 -10.98
C GLY A 102 14.07 16.08 -10.44
N PRO A 103 15.09 16.37 -11.27
CA PRO A 103 16.49 16.15 -10.91
C PRO A 103 16.97 16.85 -9.63
N LYS A 104 16.54 18.11 -9.41
CA LYS A 104 16.91 18.89 -8.22
C LYS A 104 16.23 18.36 -6.94
N PRO A 105 14.89 18.19 -6.87
CA PRO A 105 14.24 17.52 -5.74
C PRO A 105 14.82 16.15 -5.42
N LEU A 106 15.05 15.32 -6.44
CA LEU A 106 15.62 13.98 -6.28
C LEU A 106 17.01 14.03 -5.64
N ARG A 107 17.88 14.93 -6.10
CA ARG A 107 19.22 15.10 -5.52
C ARG A 107 19.16 15.45 -4.03
N ARG A 108 18.24 16.33 -3.62
CA ARG A 108 18.05 16.70 -2.21
C ARG A 108 17.52 15.53 -1.38
N ALA A 109 16.57 14.76 -1.93
CA ALA A 109 16.02 13.60 -1.25
C ALA A 109 17.10 12.55 -0.96
N ILE A 110 17.94 12.25 -1.96
CA ILE A 110 19.05 11.30 -1.80
C ILE A 110 20.04 11.78 -0.73
N ALA A 111 20.39 13.08 -0.74
CA ALA A 111 21.23 13.65 0.30
C ALA A 111 20.58 13.53 1.69
N TRP A 112 19.29 13.83 1.80
CA TRP A 112 18.54 13.69 3.05
C TRP A 112 18.58 12.26 3.60
N TYR A 113 18.29 11.25 2.78
CA TYR A 113 18.34 9.84 3.22
C TYR A 113 19.77 9.43 3.65
N ARG A 114 20.79 9.91 2.95
CA ARG A 114 22.19 9.66 3.32
C ARG A 114 22.53 10.30 4.67
N ASP A 115 22.23 11.58 4.82
CA ASP A 115 22.60 12.38 6.00
C ASP A 115 21.87 11.91 7.27
N HIS A 116 20.71 11.25 7.11
CA HIS A 116 19.91 10.65 8.19
C HIS A 116 20.13 9.14 8.37
N ASP A 117 21.22 8.59 7.83
CA ASP A 117 21.61 7.19 8.02
C ASP A 117 20.54 6.18 7.55
N ARG A 118 19.81 6.52 6.48
CA ARG A 118 18.75 5.69 5.92
C ARG A 118 19.21 4.81 4.75
N LEU A 119 20.45 4.98 4.29
CA LEU A 119 21.01 4.23 3.16
C LEU A 119 22.20 3.39 3.63
N ARG A 120 22.15 2.09 3.35
CA ARG A 120 23.26 1.16 3.53
C ARG A 120 23.53 0.43 2.23
N CYS A 121 24.79 0.08 1.96
CA CYS A 121 25.13 -0.77 0.84
C CYS A 121 26.29 -1.73 1.13
N GLY A 122 26.39 -2.81 0.35
CA GLY A 122 27.39 -3.85 0.53
C GLY A 122 27.10 -5.09 -0.31
N ASP A 123 27.70 -6.22 0.05
CA ASP A 123 27.30 -7.52 -0.50
C ASP A 123 25.96 -8.03 0.09
N GLU A 124 25.34 -9.01 -0.56
CA GLU A 124 24.01 -9.54 -0.22
C GLU A 124 23.93 -10.10 1.20
N VAL A 125 24.95 -10.85 1.64
CA VAL A 125 24.97 -11.48 2.95
C VAL A 125 25.12 -10.43 4.05
N THR A 126 26.03 -9.47 3.86
CA THR A 126 26.26 -8.38 4.83
C THR A 126 25.03 -7.48 4.96
N MET A 127 24.38 -7.13 3.84
CA MET A 127 23.18 -6.29 3.87
C MET A 127 21.98 -6.99 4.50
N ALA A 128 21.84 -8.30 4.30
CA ALA A 128 20.81 -9.09 4.97
C ALA A 128 21.07 -9.19 6.49
N HIS A 129 22.32 -9.39 6.88
CA HIS A 129 22.73 -9.41 8.28
C HIS A 129 22.47 -8.08 8.99
N ASP A 130 22.93 -6.96 8.43
CA ASP A 130 22.77 -5.63 9.04
C ASP A 130 21.28 -5.23 9.13
N ALA A 131 20.47 -5.63 8.15
CA ALA A 131 19.02 -5.44 8.18
C ALA A 131 18.35 -6.28 9.27
N LEU A 132 18.80 -7.53 9.45
CA LEU A 132 18.31 -8.40 10.51
C LEU A 132 18.68 -7.88 11.91
N GLU A 133 19.88 -7.35 12.10
CA GLU A 133 20.27 -6.71 13.37
C GLU A 133 19.39 -5.49 13.68
N ALA A 134 19.13 -4.63 12.69
CA ALA A 134 18.24 -3.49 12.85
C ALA A 134 16.80 -3.92 13.16
N TYR A 135 16.30 -4.95 12.47
CA TYR A 135 15.01 -5.58 12.76
C TYR A 135 14.93 -6.09 14.20
N ARG A 136 15.91 -6.88 14.65
CA ARG A 136 15.95 -7.43 16.02
C ARG A 136 16.01 -6.34 17.08
N ALA A 137 16.76 -5.26 16.83
CA ALA A 137 16.83 -4.13 17.75
C ALA A 137 15.47 -3.44 17.92
N ASP A 138 14.70 -3.26 16.84
CA ASP A 138 13.36 -2.68 16.92
C ASP A 138 12.34 -3.64 17.55
N VAL A 139 12.41 -4.95 17.28
CA VAL A 139 11.58 -5.95 17.97
C VAL A 139 11.86 -5.92 19.48
N ALA A 140 13.13 -5.89 19.89
CA ALA A 140 13.52 -5.80 21.29
C ALA A 140 13.07 -4.49 21.96
N ALA A 141 12.92 -3.41 21.17
CA ALA A 141 12.33 -2.15 21.60
C ALA A 141 10.79 -2.16 21.62
N GLY A 142 10.14 -3.31 21.34
CA GLY A 142 8.69 -3.47 21.34
C GLY A 142 7.99 -2.86 20.13
N LYS A 143 8.72 -2.60 19.04
CA LYS A 143 8.12 -2.09 17.79
C LYS A 143 7.65 -3.22 16.89
N ASP A 144 6.83 -2.85 15.90
CA ASP A 144 6.48 -3.70 14.75
C ASP A 144 7.29 -3.30 13.49
N PRO A 145 8.53 -3.82 13.32
CA PRO A 145 9.34 -3.59 12.14
C PRO A 145 8.94 -4.51 10.97
N LEU A 146 9.06 -3.99 9.74
CA LEU A 146 8.93 -4.76 8.51
C LEU A 146 10.31 -5.10 7.93
N LEU A 147 10.60 -6.39 7.73
CA LEU A 147 11.80 -6.86 7.02
C LEU A 147 11.42 -7.31 5.61
N MET A 148 11.87 -6.59 4.59
CA MET A 148 11.33 -6.71 3.22
C MET A 148 12.39 -7.00 2.16
N PRO A 149 12.87 -8.24 2.05
CA PRO A 149 13.72 -8.65 0.94
C PRO A 149 13.03 -8.56 -0.42
N ASP A 150 13.79 -8.34 -1.49
CA ASP A 150 13.28 -8.35 -2.87
C ASP A 150 13.22 -9.75 -3.51
N LYS A 151 13.83 -10.76 -2.86
CA LYS A 151 13.89 -12.17 -3.29
C LYS A 151 13.32 -13.10 -2.24
N TRP A 152 12.72 -14.19 -2.69
CA TRP A 152 12.13 -15.18 -1.79
C TRP A 152 13.18 -16.02 -1.09
N GLU A 153 14.33 -16.30 -1.72
CA GLU A 153 15.42 -17.06 -1.13
C GLU A 153 15.95 -16.35 0.11
N LEU A 154 16.03 -15.02 0.04
CA LEU A 154 16.45 -14.18 1.15
C LEU A 154 15.39 -14.11 2.25
N CYS A 155 14.10 -14.06 1.90
CA CYS A 155 13.01 -14.20 2.86
C CYS A 155 13.08 -15.53 3.62
N ASP A 156 13.23 -16.65 2.92
CA ASP A 156 13.27 -17.98 3.54
C ASP A 156 14.48 -18.11 4.47
N ALA A 157 15.66 -17.64 4.05
CA ALA A 157 16.85 -17.64 4.90
C ALA A 157 16.67 -16.81 6.17
N LEU A 158 16.15 -15.58 6.05
CA LEU A 158 15.90 -14.70 7.19
C LEU A 158 14.79 -15.24 8.11
N ASN A 159 13.70 -15.75 7.55
CA ASN A 159 12.63 -16.38 8.33
C ASN A 159 13.15 -17.57 9.13
N LYS A 160 13.93 -18.45 8.51
CA LYS A 160 14.52 -19.61 9.19
C LYS A 160 15.46 -19.18 10.30
N GLN A 161 16.29 -18.16 10.07
CA GLN A 161 17.19 -17.65 11.08
C GLN A 161 16.43 -17.07 12.28
N ILE A 162 15.42 -16.22 12.04
CA ILE A 162 14.61 -15.61 13.09
C ILE A 162 13.80 -16.67 13.86
N HIS A 163 13.24 -17.66 13.18
CA HIS A 163 12.56 -18.79 13.81
C HIS A 163 13.50 -19.53 14.78
N ASN A 164 14.70 -19.90 14.32
CA ASN A 164 15.67 -20.61 15.15
C ASN A 164 16.14 -19.80 16.37
N ASP A 165 16.07 -18.47 16.32
CA ASP A 165 16.38 -17.62 17.48
C ASP A 165 15.22 -17.59 18.49
N ASN A 166 13.98 -17.60 17.99
CA ASN A 166 12.78 -17.36 18.80
C ASN A 166 12.15 -18.64 19.35
N VAL A 167 12.34 -19.77 18.65
CA VAL A 167 11.70 -21.05 18.95
C VAL A 167 12.80 -22.07 19.27
N ALA A 168 12.72 -22.70 20.44
CA ALA A 168 13.67 -23.74 20.82
C ALA A 168 13.61 -24.92 19.84
N ALA A 169 14.76 -25.54 19.56
CA ALA A 169 14.88 -26.60 18.56
C ALA A 169 14.00 -27.84 18.84
N ASP A 170 13.66 -28.08 20.11
CA ASP A 170 12.80 -29.16 20.58
C ASP A 170 11.34 -28.72 20.82
N ALA A 171 11.01 -27.45 20.58
CA ALA A 171 9.66 -26.94 20.76
C ALA A 171 8.68 -27.61 19.77
N PRO A 172 7.42 -27.83 20.18
CA PRO A 172 6.41 -28.38 19.29
C PRO A 172 6.12 -27.41 18.13
N THR A 173 6.21 -27.93 16.91
CA THR A 173 5.90 -27.19 15.68
C THR A 173 4.87 -27.95 14.84
N VAL A 174 4.18 -27.21 13.98
CA VAL A 174 3.33 -27.78 12.91
C VAL A 174 3.84 -27.34 11.55
N THR A 175 3.74 -28.23 10.58
CA THR A 175 4.19 -27.94 9.21
C THR A 175 3.14 -27.10 8.48
N ALA A 176 3.55 -25.93 8.02
CA ALA A 176 2.78 -25.04 7.17
C ALA A 176 3.30 -25.09 5.72
N ALA A 177 2.85 -24.16 4.88
CA ALA A 177 3.29 -24.11 3.49
C ALA A 177 4.80 -23.87 3.37
N ARG A 178 5.39 -24.37 2.27
CA ARG A 178 6.83 -24.35 1.99
C ARG A 178 7.68 -25.09 3.03
N ASP A 179 7.11 -26.10 3.68
CA ASP A 179 7.76 -26.88 4.74
C ASP A 179 8.26 -26.03 5.91
N HIS A 180 7.61 -24.89 6.14
CA HIS A 180 7.87 -24.06 7.31
C HIS A 180 7.35 -24.77 8.56
N HIS A 181 8.19 -24.81 9.60
CA HIS A 181 7.85 -25.41 10.88
C HIS A 181 7.45 -24.28 11.83
N ILE A 182 6.15 -24.15 12.08
CA ILE A 182 5.59 -23.04 12.84
C ILE A 182 5.43 -23.45 14.31
N GLY A 183 6.10 -22.73 15.20
CA GLY A 183 6.05 -22.85 16.65
C GLY A 183 5.29 -21.70 17.33
N ALA A 184 5.05 -21.83 18.64
CA ALA A 184 4.52 -20.73 19.43
C ALA A 184 5.56 -19.59 19.53
N GLY A 185 5.12 -18.35 19.37
CA GLY A 185 5.97 -17.16 19.28
C GLY A 185 6.33 -16.77 17.83
N ASP A 186 6.06 -17.64 16.85
CA ASP A 186 6.32 -17.31 15.45
C ASP A 186 5.45 -16.17 14.94
N THR A 187 6.02 -15.32 14.09
CA THR A 187 5.23 -14.45 13.23
C THR A 187 4.94 -15.18 11.92
N ILE A 188 3.68 -15.19 11.50
CA ILE A 188 3.21 -15.80 10.25
C ILE A 188 2.49 -14.78 9.37
N VAL A 189 2.36 -15.10 8.09
CA VAL A 189 1.54 -14.35 7.13
C VAL A 189 0.58 -15.28 6.40
N THR A 190 -0.67 -14.85 6.26
CA THR A 190 -1.69 -15.55 5.48
C THR A 190 -1.62 -15.15 4.01
N ARG A 191 -1.73 -16.11 3.10
CA ARG A 191 -1.52 -15.91 1.65
C ARG A 191 -2.78 -16.07 0.78
N HIS A 192 -3.91 -16.36 1.41
CA HIS A 192 -5.18 -16.55 0.74
C HIS A 192 -6.35 -15.95 1.54
N ASN A 193 -7.31 -15.32 0.86
CA ASN A 193 -8.51 -14.81 1.53
C ASN A 193 -9.47 -15.98 1.80
N ASP A 194 -9.87 -16.17 3.05
CA ASP A 194 -10.86 -17.19 3.41
C ASP A 194 -11.91 -16.62 4.38
N ALA A 195 -13.15 -16.56 3.89
CA ALA A 195 -14.30 -16.07 4.65
C ALA A 195 -14.87 -17.12 5.61
N THR A 196 -14.50 -18.39 5.42
CA THR A 196 -15.05 -19.52 6.19
C THR A 196 -14.31 -19.73 7.50
N ILE A 197 -13.09 -19.20 7.62
CA ILE A 197 -12.33 -19.20 8.86
C ILE A 197 -12.91 -18.15 9.79
N THR A 198 -13.45 -18.60 10.92
CA THR A 198 -13.97 -17.71 11.96
C THR A 198 -12.82 -16.94 12.61
N VAL A 199 -12.97 -15.61 12.63
CA VAL A 199 -12.05 -14.71 13.34
C VAL A 199 -12.79 -14.08 14.50
N GLY A 200 -12.36 -14.40 15.72
CA GLY A 200 -12.94 -13.88 16.97
C GLY A 200 -12.24 -12.62 17.45
N ILE A 201 -12.92 -11.84 18.28
CA ILE A 201 -12.31 -10.75 19.06
C ILE A 201 -12.24 -11.23 20.51
N ARG A 202 -11.13 -10.97 21.21
CA ARG A 202 -11.05 -11.23 22.66
C ARG A 202 -11.80 -10.12 23.43
N ASP A 203 -12.52 -10.49 24.47
CA ASP A 203 -13.10 -9.54 25.43
C ASP A 203 -12.03 -9.00 26.38
N GLU A 204 -12.43 -8.11 27.28
CA GLU A 204 -11.56 -7.47 28.27
C GLU A 204 -10.90 -8.46 29.26
N HIS A 205 -11.39 -9.70 29.33
CA HIS A 205 -10.84 -10.79 30.14
C HIS A 205 -10.01 -11.78 29.31
N GLY A 206 -9.77 -11.46 28.03
CA GLY A 206 -9.03 -12.29 27.09
C GLY A 206 -9.81 -13.49 26.54
N GLN A 207 -11.12 -13.59 26.78
CA GLN A 207 -11.96 -14.69 26.29
C GLN A 207 -12.58 -14.36 24.93
N PRO A 208 -12.87 -15.35 24.06
CA PRO A 208 -13.54 -15.07 22.78
C PRO A 208 -14.91 -14.41 22.99
N ALA A 209 -15.06 -13.17 22.54
CA ALA A 209 -16.31 -12.42 22.62
C ALA A 209 -17.35 -13.05 21.67
N VAL A 210 -18.33 -13.75 22.24
CA VAL A 210 -19.37 -14.49 21.49
C VAL A 210 -20.21 -13.58 20.59
N SER A 211 -20.29 -12.28 20.88
CA SER A 211 -21.14 -11.32 20.17
C SER A 211 -20.42 -10.49 19.08
N LYS A 212 -19.10 -10.63 18.90
CA LYS A 212 -18.33 -9.82 17.94
C LYS A 212 -17.39 -10.68 17.10
N THR A 213 -17.66 -10.76 15.80
CA THR A 213 -16.74 -11.32 14.81
C THR A 213 -15.86 -10.22 14.24
N ALA A 214 -14.57 -10.53 14.08
CA ALA A 214 -13.64 -9.64 13.43
C ALA A 214 -13.73 -9.78 11.91
N SER A 215 -13.01 -8.91 11.18
CA SER A 215 -12.88 -9.08 9.74
C SER A 215 -12.24 -10.43 9.39
N GLN A 216 -12.74 -11.05 8.32
CA GLN A 216 -12.26 -12.35 7.78
C GLN A 216 -10.75 -12.38 7.56
N VAL A 217 -10.18 -13.58 7.46
CA VAL A 217 -8.79 -13.78 7.07
C VAL A 217 -8.56 -13.29 5.65
N ARG A 218 -7.51 -12.47 5.47
CA ARG A 218 -7.11 -11.90 4.18
C ARG A 218 -5.64 -12.21 3.90
N ASN A 219 -5.32 -12.31 2.62
CA ASN A 219 -3.96 -12.36 2.11
C ASN A 219 -3.19 -11.11 2.55
N GLY A 220 -1.99 -11.30 3.10
CA GLY A 220 -1.11 -10.24 3.59
C GLY A 220 -1.29 -9.90 5.07
N GLN A 221 -2.22 -10.52 5.80
CA GLN A 221 -2.34 -10.30 7.24
C GLN A 221 -1.22 -11.02 7.98
N ARG A 222 -0.54 -10.29 8.88
CA ARG A 222 0.45 -10.85 9.80
C ARG A 222 -0.17 -11.21 11.14
N TRP A 223 0.33 -12.30 11.72
CA TRP A 223 -0.18 -12.86 12.96
C TRP A 223 0.97 -13.37 13.83
N ILE A 224 0.79 -13.33 15.15
CA ILE A 224 1.66 -13.94 16.14
C ILE A 224 1.02 -15.25 16.58
N VAL A 225 1.76 -16.35 16.50
CA VAL A 225 1.31 -17.66 16.93
C VAL A 225 1.37 -17.73 18.45
N GLU A 226 0.22 -17.94 19.09
CA GLU A 226 0.12 -17.99 20.55
C GLU A 226 0.23 -19.42 21.07
N ALA A 227 -0.30 -20.38 20.31
CA ALA A 227 -0.26 -21.79 20.68
C ALA A 227 -0.29 -22.70 19.45
N VAL A 228 0.28 -23.89 19.62
CA VAL A 228 0.34 -24.95 18.61
C VAL A 228 -0.28 -26.21 19.20
N ASP A 229 -1.16 -26.87 18.43
CA ASP A 229 -1.72 -28.19 18.74
C ASP A 229 -1.23 -29.19 17.67
N THR A 230 -0.21 -29.98 18.03
CA THR A 230 0.43 -30.96 17.14
C THR A 230 -0.46 -32.18 16.91
N ALA A 231 -1.40 -32.48 17.80
CA ALA A 231 -2.33 -33.60 17.60
C ALA A 231 -3.37 -33.26 16.53
N ARG A 232 -3.86 -32.01 16.52
CA ARG A 232 -4.83 -31.53 15.54
C ARG A 232 -4.21 -30.88 14.29
N GLN A 233 -2.90 -30.62 14.31
CA GLN A 233 -2.20 -29.87 13.27
C GLN A 233 -2.84 -28.49 13.05
N THR A 234 -3.01 -27.75 14.15
CA THR A 234 -3.63 -26.43 14.17
C THR A 234 -2.78 -25.44 14.97
N ILE A 235 -2.88 -24.16 14.61
CA ILE A 235 -2.30 -23.05 15.37
C ILE A 235 -3.40 -22.08 15.81
N LEU A 236 -3.25 -21.54 17.02
CA LEU A 236 -3.96 -20.35 17.46
C LEU A 236 -3.08 -19.14 17.15
N ALA A 237 -3.59 -18.23 16.31
CA ALA A 237 -2.86 -17.05 15.87
C ALA A 237 -3.63 -15.77 16.20
N ARG A 238 -2.91 -14.76 16.71
CA ARG A 238 -3.43 -13.42 17.00
C ARG A 238 -2.95 -12.43 15.94
N ARG A 239 -3.87 -11.71 15.33
CA ARG A 239 -3.60 -10.74 14.27
C ARG A 239 -2.92 -9.50 14.83
N ILE A 240 -1.86 -9.07 14.14
CA ILE A 240 -1.18 -7.81 14.48
C ILE A 240 -2.10 -6.64 14.09
N GLY A 241 -2.30 -5.70 15.01
CA GLY A 241 -3.02 -4.44 14.79
C GLY A 241 -4.44 -4.37 15.37
N ASP A 242 -5.14 -5.48 15.55
CA ASP A 242 -6.46 -5.51 16.17
C ASP A 242 -6.71 -6.66 17.16
N ASP A 243 -5.66 -7.46 17.44
CA ASP A 243 -5.66 -8.59 18.39
C ASP A 243 -6.76 -9.64 18.14
N ALA A 244 -7.33 -9.66 16.94
CA ALA A 244 -8.31 -10.66 16.55
C ALA A 244 -7.64 -12.04 16.45
N VAL A 245 -8.34 -13.10 16.83
CA VAL A 245 -7.77 -14.46 16.88
C VAL A 245 -8.45 -15.40 15.90
N ALA A 246 -7.67 -16.29 15.31
CA ALA A 246 -8.14 -17.35 14.44
C ALA A 246 -7.42 -18.67 14.76
N ILE A 247 -8.14 -19.78 14.58
CA ILE A 247 -7.53 -21.10 14.55
C ILE A 247 -7.29 -21.44 13.08
N LEU A 248 -6.02 -21.61 12.70
CA LEU A 248 -5.61 -21.98 11.36
C LEU A 248 -5.17 -23.45 11.37
N GLY A 249 -5.70 -24.25 10.44
CA GLY A 249 -5.38 -25.67 10.36
C GLY A 249 -5.74 -26.26 9.00
N GLY A 250 -5.61 -27.58 8.89
CA GLY A 250 -5.96 -28.31 7.68
C GLY A 250 -5.21 -27.84 6.44
N ASP A 251 -5.88 -27.86 5.29
CA ASP A 251 -5.27 -27.47 4.01
C ASP A 251 -4.90 -25.99 3.98
N TYR A 252 -5.67 -25.13 4.65
CA TYR A 252 -5.35 -23.71 4.72
C TYR A 252 -3.97 -23.45 5.36
N LEU A 253 -3.66 -24.14 6.47
CA LEU A 253 -2.35 -24.04 7.12
C LEU A 253 -1.23 -24.55 6.20
N ARG A 254 -1.45 -25.70 5.56
CA ARG A 254 -0.44 -26.35 4.69
C ARG A 254 -0.20 -25.66 3.36
N GLU A 255 -1.17 -24.90 2.85
CA GLU A 255 -1.07 -24.29 1.51
C GLU A 255 -0.94 -22.77 1.55
N HIS A 256 -1.38 -22.11 2.62
CA HIS A 256 -1.60 -20.67 2.62
C HIS A 256 -1.03 -19.93 3.83
N VAL A 257 -0.30 -20.60 4.72
CA VAL A 257 0.38 -19.96 5.87
C VAL A 257 1.88 -20.11 5.72
N HIS A 258 2.60 -18.99 5.75
CA HIS A 258 4.06 -18.94 5.69
C HIS A 258 4.60 -18.26 6.96
N HIS A 259 5.88 -18.42 7.27
CA HIS A 259 6.55 -17.46 8.16
C HIS A 259 6.39 -16.03 7.63
N GLY A 260 6.20 -15.10 8.56
CA GLY A 260 5.87 -13.71 8.28
C GLY A 260 6.85 -12.71 8.89
N TYR A 261 8.02 -13.16 9.38
CA TYR A 261 9.05 -12.26 9.89
C TYR A 261 9.66 -11.41 8.76
N ALA A 262 10.09 -12.11 7.69
CA ALA A 262 10.59 -11.54 6.46
C ALA A 262 9.65 -11.89 5.31
N VAL A 263 9.24 -10.87 4.55
CA VAL A 263 8.18 -10.96 3.56
C VAL A 263 8.62 -10.20 2.32
N THR A 264 8.43 -10.79 1.14
CA THR A 264 8.94 -10.16 -0.09
C THR A 264 8.33 -8.77 -0.25
N LEU A 265 9.12 -7.78 -0.64
CA LEU A 265 8.68 -6.38 -0.84
C LEU A 265 7.42 -6.26 -1.69
N GLN A 266 7.23 -7.16 -2.66
CA GLN A 266 6.07 -7.20 -3.54
C GLN A 266 4.81 -7.78 -2.89
N SER A 267 4.96 -8.59 -1.83
CA SER A 267 3.85 -9.17 -1.06
C SER A 267 3.33 -8.21 0.00
N GLU A 268 4.15 -7.26 0.45
CA GLU A 268 3.81 -6.21 1.42
C GLU A 268 3.10 -5.04 0.73
N GLN A 269 1.89 -5.29 0.23
CA GLN A 269 1.04 -4.27 -0.37
C GLN A 269 -0.11 -3.93 0.58
N GLY A 270 0.05 -2.80 1.27
CA GLY A 270 -0.98 -2.24 2.15
C GLY A 270 -0.67 -2.36 3.64
N ASP A 271 0.25 -3.24 4.03
CA ASP A 271 0.73 -3.30 5.41
C ASP A 271 1.72 -2.14 5.70
N THR A 272 1.71 -1.67 6.93
CA THR A 272 2.59 -0.62 7.43
C THR A 272 3.03 -0.95 8.84
N GLY A 273 4.34 -1.08 9.05
CA GLY A 273 4.93 -1.18 10.37
C GLY A 273 5.35 0.19 10.92
N GLN A 274 5.88 0.20 12.13
CA GLN A 274 6.51 1.38 12.70
C GLN A 274 7.81 1.69 11.95
N THR A 275 8.63 0.68 11.69
CA THR A 275 9.87 0.82 10.92
C THR A 275 9.90 -0.15 9.76
N ALA A 276 10.71 0.15 8.74
CA ALA A 276 10.81 -0.67 7.54
C ALA A 276 12.24 -0.80 7.03
N TYR A 277 12.61 -2.05 6.72
CA TYR A 277 13.94 -2.48 6.29
C TYR A 277 13.87 -3.21 4.95
N PRO A 278 13.66 -2.49 3.83
CA PRO A 278 13.79 -3.08 2.51
C PRO A 278 15.24 -3.51 2.22
N ILE A 279 15.40 -4.75 1.76
CA ILE A 279 16.68 -5.27 1.27
C ILE A 279 16.54 -5.47 -0.23
N VAL A 280 17.27 -4.67 -1.02
CA VAL A 280 17.06 -4.60 -2.47
C VAL A 280 18.37 -4.69 -3.24
N SER A 281 18.31 -5.32 -4.41
CA SER A 281 19.45 -5.32 -5.32
C SER A 281 19.71 -3.90 -5.84
N ALA A 282 20.98 -3.58 -6.06
CA ALA A 282 21.44 -2.44 -6.84
C ALA A 282 20.79 -2.37 -8.23
N ARG A 283 20.26 -3.49 -8.76
CA ARG A 283 19.54 -3.61 -10.04
C ARG A 283 18.03 -3.39 -9.96
N THR A 284 17.48 -3.13 -8.77
CA THR A 284 16.05 -2.88 -8.59
C THR A 284 15.56 -1.63 -9.36
N ASP A 285 14.25 -1.43 -9.39
CA ASP A 285 13.63 -0.27 -10.02
C ASP A 285 13.20 0.80 -9.01
N ARG A 286 12.91 2.00 -9.54
CA ARG A 286 12.45 3.15 -8.76
C ARG A 286 11.17 2.87 -7.97
N LYS A 287 10.25 2.03 -8.51
CA LYS A 287 8.95 1.75 -7.87
C LYS A 287 9.12 0.85 -6.65
N SER A 288 9.90 -0.21 -6.78
CA SER A 288 10.27 -1.10 -5.67
C SER A 288 10.99 -0.33 -4.56
N LEU A 289 11.97 0.50 -4.93
CA LEU A 289 12.68 1.33 -3.95
C LEU A 289 11.73 2.30 -3.23
N TYR A 290 10.90 3.04 -3.99
CA TYR A 290 9.91 3.95 -3.43
C TYR A 290 8.90 3.23 -2.53
N THR A 291 8.39 2.09 -2.98
CA THR A 291 7.46 1.26 -2.21
C THR A 291 8.09 0.82 -0.88
N GLY A 292 9.30 0.27 -0.90
CA GLY A 292 9.99 -0.15 0.32
C GLY A 292 10.24 1.01 1.29
N LEU A 293 10.64 2.19 0.77
CA LEU A 293 10.91 3.39 1.57
C LEU A 293 9.67 4.18 2.02
N THR A 294 8.48 3.59 1.92
CA THR A 294 7.22 4.21 2.37
C THR A 294 6.34 3.28 3.22
N ARG A 295 6.87 2.12 3.64
CA ARG A 295 6.12 1.15 4.47
C ARG A 295 6.20 1.45 5.97
N GLY A 296 7.31 2.02 6.44
CA GLY A 296 7.51 2.43 7.83
C GLY A 296 6.86 3.78 8.11
N ARG A 297 6.15 3.87 9.23
CA ARG A 297 5.53 5.12 9.71
C ARG A 297 6.52 6.06 10.38
N GLU A 298 7.46 5.51 11.15
CA GLU A 298 8.45 6.25 11.95
C GLU A 298 9.80 6.37 11.22
N MET A 299 10.22 5.32 10.51
CA MET A 299 11.51 5.28 9.83
C MET A 299 11.54 4.25 8.70
N ASN A 300 12.20 4.58 7.59
CA ASN A 300 12.53 3.63 6.54
C ASN A 300 14.05 3.67 6.27
N ARG A 301 14.70 2.52 6.31
CA ARG A 301 16.13 2.36 5.99
C ARG A 301 16.33 1.24 4.98
N VAL A 302 16.93 1.56 3.84
CA VAL A 302 17.19 0.58 2.78
C VAL A 302 18.60 0.02 2.85
N PHE A 303 18.70 -1.30 2.65
CA PHE A 303 19.93 -2.04 2.52
C PHE A 303 20.09 -2.49 1.07
N ILE A 304 21.04 -1.88 0.36
CA ILE A 304 21.22 -2.08 -1.08
C ILE A 304 22.40 -3.02 -1.30
N TYR A 305 22.13 -4.22 -1.77
CA TYR A 305 23.20 -5.15 -2.11
C TYR A 305 23.54 -5.05 -3.60
N ASP A 306 24.83 -5.05 -3.93
CA ASP A 306 25.27 -5.29 -5.29
C ASP A 306 25.96 -6.65 -5.38
N LYS A 307 25.88 -7.29 -6.55
CA LYS A 307 26.78 -8.39 -6.86
C LYS A 307 28.13 -7.75 -7.13
N ILE A 308 28.88 -7.43 -6.08
CA ILE A 308 30.26 -6.96 -6.23
C ILE A 308 30.99 -8.04 -7.03
N ALA A 309 31.53 -7.67 -8.19
CA ALA A 309 32.40 -8.53 -8.98
C ALA A 309 33.53 -9.03 -8.06
N GLY A 310 33.60 -10.34 -7.86
CA GLY A 310 34.41 -10.96 -6.82
C GLY A 310 34.14 -12.46 -6.64
N GLU A 311 33.04 -12.98 -7.18
CA GLU A 311 32.93 -14.43 -7.48
C GLU A 311 33.75 -14.84 -8.72
N GLY A 312 34.34 -13.88 -9.45
CA GLY A 312 35.28 -14.11 -10.53
C GLY A 312 36.19 -12.89 -10.71
N ASP A 313 37.49 -13.14 -10.80
CA ASP A 313 38.61 -12.22 -11.03
C ASP A 313 39.14 -11.38 -9.84
N HIS A 314 40.21 -11.94 -9.25
CA HIS A 314 41.39 -11.27 -8.68
C HIS A 314 41.24 -10.45 -7.39
N GLU A 315 41.10 -11.11 -6.25
CA GLU A 315 41.68 -10.65 -4.98
C GLU A 315 42.47 -11.78 -4.32
N HIS A 316 43.78 -11.56 -4.11
CA HIS A 316 44.69 -12.48 -3.42
C HIS A 316 44.48 -12.44 -1.90
N ALA A 317 43.32 -12.87 -1.43
CA ALA A 317 43.11 -13.26 -0.05
C ALA A 317 42.46 -14.64 -0.07
N GLU A 318 43.20 -15.67 0.32
CA GLU A 318 42.63 -17.01 0.49
C GLU A 318 41.46 -16.92 1.48
N PRO A 319 40.20 -17.15 1.07
CA PRO A 319 39.11 -17.18 2.01
C PRO A 319 39.29 -18.43 2.87
N ALA A 320 39.37 -18.27 4.19
CA ALA A 320 39.23 -19.39 5.10
C ALA A 320 37.88 -20.08 4.82
N PRO A 321 37.82 -21.41 4.60
CA PRO A 321 36.57 -22.10 4.28
C PRO A 321 35.52 -21.84 5.37
N GLY A 322 34.41 -21.20 5.01
CA GLY A 322 33.24 -21.03 5.89
C GLY A 322 33.10 -19.68 6.61
N VAL A 323 34.00 -18.70 6.42
CA VAL A 323 33.85 -17.36 7.02
C VAL A 323 33.59 -16.31 5.93
N HIS A 324 32.35 -15.81 5.87
CA HIS A 324 32.02 -14.67 5.01
C HIS A 324 32.70 -13.40 5.53
N GLN A 325 33.53 -12.76 4.71
CA GLN A 325 34.11 -11.46 5.04
C GLN A 325 33.10 -10.35 4.70
N ALA A 326 32.64 -9.63 5.72
CA ALA A 326 31.63 -8.59 5.52
C ALA A 326 32.16 -7.45 4.63
N ARG A 327 31.49 -7.19 3.49
CA ARG A 327 31.80 -6.07 2.59
C ARG A 327 30.71 -5.02 2.72
N ARG A 328 31.06 -3.89 3.35
CA ARG A 328 30.20 -2.71 3.48
C ARG A 328 30.73 -1.59 2.61
N GLY A 329 29.83 -0.96 1.85
CA GLY A 329 30.10 0.30 1.21
C GLY A 329 29.79 1.47 2.14
N ASP A 330 30.28 2.65 1.78
CA ASP A 330 30.01 3.88 2.51
C ASP A 330 28.66 4.52 2.14
N SER A 331 28.30 5.60 2.86
CA SER A 331 27.04 6.30 2.65
C SER A 331 26.97 7.04 1.31
N HIS A 332 28.11 7.45 0.74
CA HIS A 332 28.18 8.07 -0.58
C HIS A 332 27.94 7.05 -1.69
N GLN A 333 28.55 5.87 -1.60
CA GLN A 333 28.30 4.74 -2.49
C GLN A 333 26.82 4.32 -2.44
N ALA A 334 26.23 4.24 -1.25
CA ALA A 334 24.79 3.95 -1.12
C ALA A 334 23.92 5.02 -1.80
N ALA A 335 24.28 6.30 -1.67
CA ALA A 335 23.60 7.41 -2.34
C ALA A 335 23.74 7.37 -3.88
N GLU A 336 24.90 6.94 -4.40
CA GLU A 336 25.12 6.73 -5.83
C GLU A 336 24.27 5.59 -6.37
N LEU A 337 24.15 4.48 -5.64
CA LEU A 337 23.26 3.37 -5.99
C LEU A 337 21.80 3.82 -6.04
N VAL A 338 21.33 4.60 -5.05
CA VAL A 338 19.97 5.17 -5.10
C VAL A 338 19.80 6.09 -6.31
N ARG A 339 20.80 6.92 -6.64
CA ARG A 339 20.77 7.76 -7.85
C ARG A 339 20.66 6.92 -9.11
N ALA A 340 21.42 5.83 -9.20
CA ALA A 340 21.36 4.91 -10.34
C ALA A 340 19.99 4.24 -10.45
N ILE A 341 19.46 3.68 -9.35
CA ILE A 341 18.14 3.04 -9.30
C ILE A 341 17.03 4.00 -9.72
N THR A 342 17.03 5.22 -9.18
CA THR A 342 16.00 6.23 -9.47
C THR A 342 16.14 6.87 -10.86
N GLY A 343 17.34 6.81 -11.44
CA GLY A 343 17.62 7.23 -12.81
C GLY A 343 17.23 6.21 -13.89
N ARG A 344 16.98 4.94 -13.53
CA ARG A 344 16.47 3.93 -14.47
C ARG A 344 15.01 4.22 -14.81
N ASP A 345 14.76 4.83 -15.97
CA ASP A 345 13.42 4.96 -16.52
C ASP A 345 13.02 3.71 -17.32
N ASN A 346 13.03 2.55 -16.65
CA ASN A 346 12.59 1.28 -17.24
C ASN A 346 11.08 1.07 -17.08
N ARG A 347 10.31 2.16 -16.91
CA ARG A 347 8.87 2.06 -16.71
C ARG A 347 8.25 1.48 -17.97
N PRO A 348 7.43 0.41 -17.88
CA PRO A 348 6.67 -0.06 -19.02
C PRO A 348 5.83 1.08 -19.58
N GLN A 349 6.14 1.52 -20.79
CA GLN A 349 5.38 2.57 -21.46
C GLN A 349 4.15 1.97 -22.12
N THR A 350 3.00 2.59 -21.90
CA THR A 350 1.79 2.21 -22.62
C THR A 350 1.88 2.67 -24.08
N VAL A 351 1.15 2.00 -24.98
CA VAL A 351 1.03 2.44 -26.39
C VAL A 351 0.58 3.90 -26.47
N HIS A 352 -0.24 4.34 -25.51
CA HIS A 352 -0.69 5.72 -25.39
C HIS A 352 0.44 6.72 -25.06
N GLN A 353 1.35 6.36 -24.17
CA GLN A 353 2.50 7.20 -23.80
C GLN A 353 3.49 7.31 -24.96
N VAL A 354 3.82 6.17 -25.58
CA VAL A 354 4.69 6.15 -26.77
C VAL A 354 4.05 6.96 -27.90
N ALA A 355 2.75 6.78 -28.16
CA ALA A 355 2.05 7.53 -29.20
C ALA A 355 1.97 9.04 -28.93
N ALA A 356 1.89 9.46 -27.66
CA ALA A 356 1.89 10.87 -27.30
C ALA A 356 3.26 11.54 -27.48
N ALA A 357 4.36 10.77 -27.33
CA ALA A 357 5.73 11.23 -27.55
C ALA A 357 6.19 11.11 -29.01
N THR A 358 5.41 10.44 -29.86
CA THR A 358 5.73 10.22 -31.28
C THR A 358 4.97 11.22 -32.13
N ASP A 359 5.64 11.79 -33.14
CA ASP A 359 4.98 12.63 -34.14
C ASP A 359 3.81 11.88 -34.79
N ARG A 360 2.65 12.54 -34.89
CA ARG A 360 1.41 11.93 -35.39
C ARG A 360 1.53 11.38 -36.80
N GLY A 361 2.32 12.03 -37.65
CA GLY A 361 2.58 11.57 -39.03
C GLY A 361 3.40 10.28 -39.11
N ARG A 362 4.03 9.87 -38.00
CA ARG A 362 4.86 8.65 -37.90
C ARG A 362 4.15 7.50 -37.18
N LEU A 363 2.92 7.72 -36.70
CA LEU A 363 2.13 6.68 -36.06
C LEU A 363 1.53 5.73 -37.12
N PRO A 364 1.56 4.41 -36.89
CA PRO A 364 0.78 3.48 -37.71
C PRO A 364 -0.71 3.85 -37.71
N ASP A 365 -1.40 3.71 -38.86
CA ASP A 365 -2.81 4.13 -39.04
C ASP A 365 -3.76 3.64 -37.94
N ARG A 366 -3.54 2.42 -37.46
CA ARG A 366 -4.34 1.85 -36.37
C ARG A 366 -4.15 2.65 -35.08
N VAL A 367 -2.92 2.99 -34.73
CA VAL A 367 -2.59 3.78 -33.52
C VAL A 367 -3.10 5.20 -33.67
N ALA A 368 -2.88 5.83 -34.84
CA ALA A 368 -3.37 7.18 -35.12
C ALA A 368 -4.89 7.30 -34.96
N ARG A 369 -5.66 6.35 -35.52
CA ARG A 369 -7.13 6.31 -35.37
C ARG A 369 -7.57 6.18 -33.93
N PHE A 370 -6.94 5.30 -33.14
CA PHE A 370 -7.30 5.14 -31.73
C PHE A 370 -6.94 6.37 -30.89
N THR A 371 -5.79 6.99 -31.15
CA THR A 371 -5.39 8.24 -30.48
C THR A 371 -6.37 9.37 -30.80
N ALA A 372 -6.75 9.54 -32.07
CA ALA A 372 -7.73 10.55 -32.46
C ALA A 372 -9.11 10.32 -31.82
N LYS A 373 -9.60 9.08 -31.80
CA LYS A 373 -10.85 8.72 -31.10
C LYS A 373 -10.75 9.05 -29.61
N ARG A 374 -9.64 8.68 -28.97
CA ARG A 374 -9.41 8.97 -27.55
C ARG A 374 -9.45 10.48 -27.30
N ASP A 375 -8.72 11.27 -28.09
CA ASP A 375 -8.64 12.72 -27.90
C ASP A 375 -10.03 13.37 -28.05
N HIS A 376 -10.85 12.91 -29.00
CA HIS A 376 -12.23 13.32 -29.14
C HIS A 376 -13.08 12.96 -27.90
N ASP A 377 -12.99 11.72 -27.43
CA ASP A 377 -13.72 11.27 -26.23
C ASP A 377 -13.30 12.04 -24.98
N LEU A 378 -12.01 12.36 -24.82
CA LEU A 378 -11.50 13.16 -23.71
C LEU A 378 -11.96 14.61 -23.78
N ALA A 379 -11.95 15.22 -24.96
CA ALA A 379 -12.48 16.57 -25.16
C ALA A 379 -13.96 16.65 -24.78
N ARG A 380 -14.77 15.69 -25.23
CA ARG A 380 -16.19 15.58 -24.86
C ARG A 380 -16.39 15.42 -23.36
N ARG A 381 -15.66 14.50 -22.71
CA ARG A 381 -15.74 14.26 -21.26
C ARG A 381 -15.33 15.49 -20.44
N ARG A 382 -14.26 16.18 -20.84
CA ARG A 382 -13.82 17.44 -20.21
C ARG A 382 -14.87 18.53 -20.36
N GLY A 383 -15.50 18.64 -21.53
CA GLY A 383 -16.63 19.56 -21.76
C GLY A 383 -17.80 19.27 -20.82
N ALA A 384 -18.27 18.02 -20.77
CA ALA A 384 -19.37 17.61 -19.91
C ALA A 384 -19.06 17.82 -18.41
N HIS A 385 -17.84 17.48 -17.97
CA HIS A 385 -17.43 17.68 -16.58
C HIS A 385 -17.38 19.16 -16.18
N ARG A 386 -16.90 20.04 -17.07
CA ARG A 386 -16.94 21.49 -16.82
C ARG A 386 -18.36 21.99 -16.66
N ALA A 387 -19.25 21.65 -17.60
CA ALA A 387 -20.66 22.04 -17.51
C ALA A 387 -21.33 21.54 -16.21
N TRP A 388 -21.05 20.29 -15.82
CA TRP A 388 -21.53 19.75 -14.54
C TRP A 388 -20.96 20.49 -13.33
N SER A 389 -19.65 20.78 -13.33
CA SER A 389 -18.98 21.49 -12.23
C SER A 389 -19.51 22.92 -12.07
N ASP A 390 -19.73 23.62 -13.19
CA ASP A 390 -20.29 24.97 -13.19
C ASP A 390 -21.73 24.97 -12.65
N HIS A 391 -22.53 23.98 -13.06
CA HIS A 391 -23.87 23.78 -12.53
C HIS A 391 -23.85 23.52 -11.01
N GLN A 392 -23.02 22.60 -10.53
CA GLN A 392 -22.89 22.34 -9.09
C GLN A 392 -22.42 23.55 -8.29
N ALA A 393 -21.48 24.34 -8.84
CA ALA A 393 -21.03 25.58 -8.21
C ALA A 393 -22.18 26.61 -8.12
N SER A 394 -23.01 26.72 -9.16
CA SER A 394 -24.19 27.58 -9.15
C SER A 394 -25.23 27.14 -8.10
N GLU A 395 -25.55 25.84 -8.02
CA GLU A 395 -26.47 25.30 -7.01
C GLU A 395 -25.95 25.51 -5.58
N HIS A 396 -24.66 25.28 -5.34
CA HIS A 396 -24.04 25.55 -4.04
C HIS A 396 -24.07 27.04 -3.69
N ALA A 397 -23.80 27.92 -4.66
CA ALA A 397 -23.88 29.36 -4.44
C ALA A 397 -25.31 29.83 -4.12
N GLU A 398 -26.32 29.28 -4.81
CA GLU A 398 -27.73 29.53 -4.53
C GLU A 398 -28.14 29.03 -3.15
N ARG A 399 -27.76 27.81 -2.79
CA ARG A 399 -28.02 27.23 -1.47
C ARG A 399 -27.37 28.06 -0.35
N ASN A 400 -26.14 28.54 -0.57
CA ASN A 400 -25.43 29.40 0.37
C ASN A 400 -26.03 30.80 0.47
N ARG A 401 -26.59 31.35 -0.63
CA ARG A 401 -27.36 32.60 -0.60
C ARG A 401 -28.65 32.42 0.18
N TRP A 402 -29.41 31.36 -0.12
CA TRP A 402 -30.64 31.02 0.60
C TRP A 402 -30.40 30.83 2.10
N MET A 403 -29.33 30.11 2.50
CA MET A 403 -28.97 29.94 3.92
C MET A 403 -28.64 31.27 4.62
N ARG A 404 -27.98 32.20 3.91
CA ARG A 404 -27.70 33.55 4.44
C ARG A 404 -28.99 34.36 4.61
N GLU A 405 -29.82 34.43 3.58
CA GLU A 405 -31.11 35.14 3.63
C GLU A 405 -32.05 34.56 4.69
N TYR A 406 -32.05 33.24 4.88
CA TYR A 406 -32.83 32.58 5.94
C TYR A 406 -32.34 32.99 7.34
N ARG A 407 -31.01 33.02 7.55
CA ARG A 407 -30.42 33.52 8.81
C ARG A 407 -30.80 34.97 9.06
N ASP A 408 -30.64 35.82 8.06
CA ASP A 408 -30.91 37.26 8.17
C ASP A 408 -32.39 37.52 8.50
N ARG A 409 -33.33 36.82 7.83
CA ARG A 409 -34.77 36.89 8.14
C ARG A 409 -35.10 36.35 9.53
N SER A 410 -34.43 35.29 9.98
CA SER A 410 -34.62 34.74 11.32
C SER A 410 -34.18 35.73 12.40
N THR A 411 -33.04 36.40 12.22
CA THR A 411 -32.56 37.48 13.10
C THR A 411 -33.47 38.70 13.08
N ASP A 412 -34.03 39.06 11.93
CA ASP A 412 -34.96 40.18 11.79
C ASP A 412 -36.31 39.92 12.48
N GLN A 413 -36.80 38.67 12.41
CA GLN A 413 -38.00 38.24 13.13
C GLN A 413 -37.78 38.19 14.64
N THR A 414 -36.60 37.76 15.12
CA THR A 414 -36.27 37.80 16.55
C THR A 414 -36.12 39.24 17.05
N HIS A 415 -35.54 40.14 16.25
CA HIS A 415 -35.50 41.56 16.57
C HIS A 415 -36.91 42.16 16.65
N LYS A 416 -37.77 41.93 15.67
CA LYS A 416 -39.16 42.43 15.67
C LYS A 416 -40.00 41.85 16.83
N ALA A 417 -39.79 40.60 17.21
CA ALA A 417 -40.44 39.99 18.37
C ALA A 417 -39.99 40.64 19.69
N ARG A 418 -38.68 40.88 19.87
CA ARG A 418 -38.14 41.59 21.04
C ARG A 418 -38.61 43.04 21.13
N THR A 419 -38.76 43.73 19.99
CA THR A 419 -39.28 45.11 19.97
C THR A 419 -40.77 45.16 20.32
N ARG A 420 -41.57 44.18 19.87
CA ARG A 420 -43.00 44.07 20.24
C ARG A 420 -43.21 43.73 21.72
N GLN A 421 -42.36 42.87 22.28
CA GLN A 421 -42.41 42.50 23.70
C GLN A 421 -41.98 43.66 24.61
N ARG A 422 -40.99 44.47 24.19
CA ARG A 422 -40.64 45.72 24.87
C ARG A 422 -41.74 46.79 24.82
N SER A 423 -42.54 46.84 23.75
CA SER A 423 -43.68 47.78 23.68
C SER A 423 -44.89 47.34 24.51
N SER A 424 -45.04 46.02 24.78
CA SER A 424 -46.12 45.52 25.65
C SER A 424 -45.79 45.66 27.15
N ASP A 425 -44.52 45.59 27.54
CA ASP A 425 -44.09 45.74 28.94
C ASP A 425 -44.08 47.19 29.45
N THR A 426 -44.21 48.20 28.57
CA THR A 426 -44.35 49.61 28.97
C THR A 426 -45.81 50.02 29.28
N GLY A 427 -46.75 49.08 29.36
CA GLY A 427 -48.19 49.35 29.49
C GLY A 427 -48.81 49.17 30.88
N TYR A 428 -48.05 48.75 31.91
CA TYR A 428 -48.55 48.65 33.28
C TYR A 428 -47.48 49.10 34.28
N ASP A 429 -47.47 50.41 34.54
CA ASP A 429 -47.12 50.93 35.86
C ASP A 429 -48.24 51.88 36.31
N LEU A 430 -49.04 51.39 37.25
CA LEU A 430 -50.12 52.09 37.93
C LEU A 430 -49.50 52.82 39.13
N GLY A 431 -49.49 54.15 39.08
CA GLY A 431 -49.37 54.97 40.27
C GLY A 431 -50.75 55.16 40.92
N LEU A 432 -50.82 54.75 42.20
CA LEU A 432 -51.87 54.89 43.23
C LEU A 432 -52.99 53.84 43.25
#